data_AF-A0A7T7WLH9-F1
#
_entry.id   AF-A0A7T7WLH9-F1
#
_cell.length_a   1.000
_cell.length_b   1.000
_cell.length_c   1.000
_cell.angle_alpha   90.00
_cell.angle_beta   90.00
_cell.angle_gamma   90.00
#
_symmetry.space_group_name_H-M   'P 1'
#
loop_
_entity.id
_entity.type
_entity.pdbx_description
1 polymer ?
#
loop_
_entity_poly.entity_id
_entity_poly.type
_entity_poly.pdbx_seq_one_letter_code
_entity_poly.pdbx_strand_id
1 'polypeptide(L)' 'MTKQQPKEVTHSKAKKLTDKQIQFFANKLAHHDPFASQKAAVGESYADLEKRLLIELQDPEVVRKYSSVLKELGLEM' A
#
# COMPACT_ATOMS: atom_id res chain seq x y z
N MET A 1 12.35 -15.50 14.47
CA MET A 1 13.41 -15.86 13.50
C MET A 1 12.71 -16.55 12.34
N THR A 2 12.65 -16.12 11.07
CA THR A 2 13.29 -15.12 10.20
C THR A 2 12.35 -15.04 8.95
N LYS A 3 12.14 -13.97 8.19
CA LYS A 3 12.92 -13.36 7.09
C LYS A 3 11.89 -12.44 6.37
N GLN A 4 12.14 -11.18 6.00
CA GLN A 4 12.76 -10.66 4.75
C GLN A 4 12.33 -9.17 4.68
N GLN A 5 13.04 -8.15 4.21
CA GLN A 5 14.41 -7.92 3.74
C GLN A 5 14.64 -6.39 3.82
N PRO A 6 15.88 -5.92 3.99
CA PRO A 6 16.28 -4.52 3.88
C PRO A 6 16.35 -4.11 2.39
N LYS A 7 16.25 -2.80 2.10
CA LYS A 7 17.07 -2.05 1.12
C LYS A 7 16.43 -0.71 0.77
N GLU A 8 17.14 0.33 1.15
CA GLU A 8 17.06 1.70 0.66
C GLU A 8 16.66 1.78 -0.82
N VAL A 9 15.89 2.81 -1.17
CA VAL A 9 15.83 3.30 -2.55
C VAL A 9 15.81 4.81 -2.49
N THR A 10 17.02 5.34 -2.55
CA THR A 10 17.28 6.68 -3.06
C THR A 10 16.92 6.74 -4.56
N HIS A 11 16.54 7.94 -4.97
CA HIS A 11 16.48 8.48 -6.34
C HIS A 11 15.15 8.48 -7.13
N SER A 12 14.56 9.68 -7.10
CA SER A 12 14.47 10.60 -8.25
C SER A 12 13.55 10.24 -9.42
N LYS A 13 12.44 11.02 -9.48
CA LYS A 13 11.80 11.54 -10.70
C LYS A 13 11.58 10.55 -11.85
N ALA A 14 10.45 9.82 -11.83
CA ALA A 14 9.71 9.48 -13.05
C ALA A 14 8.32 8.88 -12.75
N LYS A 15 7.30 9.74 -12.60
CA LYS A 15 5.86 9.61 -12.96
C LYS A 15 5.06 8.29 -12.77
N LYS A 16 5.59 7.19 -12.22
CA LYS A 16 4.86 5.94 -11.93
C LYS A 16 5.38 5.32 -10.64
N LEU A 17 4.47 4.82 -9.82
CA LEU A 17 4.81 4.09 -8.60
C LEU A 17 5.65 2.87 -8.93
N THR A 18 6.76 2.69 -8.22
CA THR A 18 7.55 1.46 -8.32
C THR A 18 6.89 0.34 -7.52
N ASP A 19 7.14 -0.91 -7.86
CA ASP A 19 6.65 -2.08 -7.12
C ASP A 19 6.91 -1.99 -5.61
N LYS A 20 8.07 -1.44 -5.22
CA LYS A 20 8.41 -1.18 -3.82
C LYS A 20 7.47 -0.17 -3.15
N GLN A 21 7.09 0.90 -3.86
CA GLN A 21 6.14 1.89 -3.33
C GLN A 21 4.73 1.30 -3.24
N ILE A 22 4.31 0.52 -4.24
CA ILE A 22 3.04 -0.21 -4.22
C ILE A 22 2.99 -1.14 -3.01
N GLN A 23 4.04 -1.92 -2.77
CA GLN A 23 4.14 -2.79 -1.60
C GLN A 23 4.11 -2.00 -0.29
N PHE A 24 4.84 -0.89 -0.21
CA PHE A 24 4.85 -0.03 0.98
C PHE A 24 3.46 0.55 1.26
N PHE A 25 2.75 1.01 0.23
CA PHE A 25 1.40 1.54 0.35
C PHE A 25 0.39 0.46 0.72
N ALA A 26 0.45 -0.71 0.09
CA ALA A 26 -0.40 -1.84 0.41
C ALA A 26 -0.24 -2.26 1.88
N ASN A 27 1.00 -2.37 2.35
CA ASN A 27 1.30 -2.70 3.74
C ASN A 27 0.74 -1.64 4.69
N LYS A 28 0.95 -0.35 4.40
CA LYS A 28 0.47 0.74 5.25
C LYS A 28 -1.05 0.84 5.29
N LEU A 29 -1.72 0.67 4.15
CA LEU A 29 -3.17 0.66 4.07
C LEU A 29 -3.77 -0.56 4.78
N ALA A 30 -3.18 -1.73 4.62
CA ALA A 30 -3.63 -2.95 5.31
C ALA A 30 -3.49 -2.85 6.83
N HIS A 31 -2.47 -2.16 7.34
CA HIS A 31 -2.28 -1.93 8.78
C HIS A 31 -2.96 -0.66 9.30
N HIS A 32 -3.72 0.04 8.47
CA HIS A 32 -4.47 1.22 8.89
C HIS A 32 -5.90 0.80 9.28
N ASP A 33 -6.15 0.62 10.58
CA ASP A 33 -7.45 0.18 11.15
C ASP A 33 -8.69 0.79 10.48
N PRO A 34 -8.80 2.13 10.32
CA PRO A 34 -9.97 2.75 9.70
C PRO A 34 -10.19 2.33 8.24
N PHE A 35 -9.11 2.13 7.49
CA PHE A 35 -9.19 1.73 6.09
C PHE A 35 -9.35 0.22 5.96
N ALA A 36 -8.56 -0.55 6.70
CA ALA A 36 -8.64 -2.00 6.73
C ALA A 36 -10.02 -2.46 7.21
N SER A 37 -10.61 -1.85 8.23
CA SER A 37 -11.97 -2.19 8.65
C SER A 37 -13.03 -1.90 7.59
N GLN A 38 -12.82 -0.88 6.73
CA GLN A 38 -13.73 -0.55 5.63
C GLN A 38 -13.51 -1.41 4.38
N LYS A 39 -12.26 -1.85 4.13
CA LYS A 39 -11.88 -2.55 2.90
C LYS A 39 -11.72 -4.05 3.05
N ALA A 40 -11.31 -4.53 4.23
CA ALA A 40 -11.18 -5.94 4.51
C ALA A 40 -12.55 -6.61 4.44
N ALA A 41 -12.58 -7.80 3.84
CA ALA A 41 -13.77 -8.64 3.92
C ALA A 41 -13.94 -9.20 5.35
N VAL A 42 -15.16 -9.63 5.68
CA VAL A 42 -15.46 -10.23 6.99
C VAL A 42 -14.57 -11.47 7.21
N GLY A 43 -13.73 -11.43 8.24
CA GLY A 43 -12.77 -12.50 8.55
C GLY A 43 -11.50 -12.49 7.69
N GLU A 44 -11.31 -11.48 6.83
CA GLU A 44 -10.07 -11.31 6.06
C GLU A 44 -8.96 -10.80 6.98
N SER A 45 -7.78 -11.41 6.89
CA SER A 45 -6.61 -10.98 7.65
C SER A 45 -5.90 -9.82 6.93
N TYR A 46 -5.19 -8.99 7.69
CA TYR A 46 -4.40 -7.88 7.15
C TYR A 46 -3.44 -8.31 6.03
N ALA A 47 -2.83 -9.50 6.14
CA ALA A 47 -1.94 -10.03 5.12
C ALA A 47 -2.65 -10.32 3.78
N ASP A 48 -3.93 -10.70 3.81
CA ASP A 48 -4.70 -10.97 2.59
C ASP A 48 -5.24 -9.67 1.99
N LEU A 49 -5.66 -8.72 2.84
CA LEU A 49 -5.95 -7.35 2.40
C LEU A 49 -4.72 -6.70 1.73
N GLU A 50 -3.52 -6.85 2.30
CA GLU A 50 -2.27 -6.34 1.73
C GLU A 50 -2.01 -6.91 0.34
N LYS A 51 -2.14 -8.23 0.14
CA LYS A 51 -1.97 -8.86 -1.17
C LYS A 51 -2.97 -8.32 -2.20
N ARG A 52 -4.22 -8.09 -1.81
CA ARG A 52 -5.23 -7.48 -2.69
C ARG A 52 -4.87 -6.05 -3.04
N LEU A 53 -4.48 -5.26 -2.05
CA LEU A 53 -4.08 -3.86 -2.24
C LEU A 53 -2.84 -3.76 -3.13
N LEU A 54 -1.90 -4.69 -3.03
CA LEU A 54 -0.74 -4.79 -3.93
C LEU A 54 -1.18 -4.85 -5.40
N ILE A 55 -2.17 -5.69 -5.72
CA ILE A 55 -2.70 -5.84 -7.07
C ILE A 55 -3.53 -4.61 -7.47
N GLU A 56 -4.38 -4.11 -6.56
CA GLU A 56 -5.20 -2.92 -6.81
C GLU A 56 -4.36 -1.66 -7.04
N LEU A 57 -3.29 -1.46 -6.27
CA LEU A 57 -2.40 -0.30 -6.37
C LEU A 57 -1.49 -0.35 -7.62
N GLN A 58 -1.43 -1.46 -8.36
CA GLN A 58 -0.87 -1.46 -9.71
C GLN A 58 -1.74 -0.66 -10.67
N ASP A 59 -3.03 -0.52 -10.38
CA ASP A 59 -3.96 0.27 -11.17
C ASP A 59 -3.91 1.75 -10.75
N PRO A 60 -3.55 2.66 -11.66
CA PRO A 60 -3.42 4.07 -11.34
C PRO A 60 -4.75 4.75 -10.97
N GLU A 61 -5.90 4.19 -11.38
CA GLU A 61 -7.21 4.71 -10.96
C GLU A 61 -7.49 4.41 -9.50
N VAL A 62 -7.09 3.22 -9.03
CA VAL A 62 -7.25 2.83 -7.63
C VAL A 62 -6.31 3.62 -6.73
N VAL A 63 -5.07 3.83 -7.16
CA VAL A 63 -4.13 4.73 -6.47
C VAL A 63 -4.72 6.12 -6.30
N ARG A 64 -5.38 6.66 -7.34
CA ARG A 64 -6.07 7.96 -7.26
C ARG A 64 -7.24 7.94 -6.28
N LYS A 65 -8.02 6.87 -6.22
CA LYS A 65 -9.09 6.71 -5.21
C LYS A 65 -8.53 6.70 -3.79
N TYR A 66 -7.38 6.04 -3.59
CA TYR A 66 -6.74 5.98 -2.28
C TYR A 66 -5.84 7.18 -1.98
N SER A 67 -5.66 8.11 -2.91
CA SER A 67 -4.79 9.28 -2.73
C SER A 67 -5.11 10.08 -1.47
N SER A 68 -6.39 10.20 -1.11
CA SER A 68 -6.81 10.88 0.12
C SER A 68 -6.32 10.18 1.38
N VAL A 69 -6.43 8.85 1.43
CA VAL A 69 -5.98 8.03 2.56
C VAL A 69 -4.45 7.94 2.59
N LEU A 70 -3.81 7.83 1.43
CA LEU A 70 -2.35 7.87 1.33
C LEU A 70 -1.81 9.20 1.85
N LYS A 71 -2.48 10.32 1.56
CA LYS A 71 -2.14 11.63 2.09
C LYS A 71 -2.28 11.70 3.62
N GLU A 72 -3.38 11.18 4.16
CA GLU A 72 -3.61 11.10 5.62
C GLU A 72 -2.51 10.28 6.32
N LEU A 73 -1.99 9.24 5.65
CA LEU A 73 -0.91 8.40 6.15
C LEU A 73 0.49 9.01 5.95
N GLY A 74 0.61 10.21 5.35
CA GLY A 74 1.89 10.83 5.00
C GLY A 74 2.64 10.09 3.89
N LEU A 75 1.92 9.30 3.09
CA LEU A 75 2.43 8.51 1.97
C LEU A 75 2.31 9.27 0.65
N GLU A 76 2.56 10.58 0.72
CA GLU A 76 2.51 11.49 -0.43
C GLU A 76 3.71 11.26 -1.35
N MET A 77 3.48 11.33 -2.67
CA MET A 77 4.51 11.33 -3.73
C MET A 77 4.73 12.73 -4.29
#